data_AF-A0A1V5HK11-F1
#
_entry.id   AF-A0A1V5HK11-F1
#
_cell.length_a   1.000
_cell.length_b   1.000
_cell.length_c   1.000
_cell.angle_alpha   90.00
_cell.angle_beta   90.00
_cell.angle_gamma   90.00
#
_symmetry.space_group_name_H-M   'P 1'
#
loop_
_entity.id
_entity.type
_entity.pdbx_description
1 polymer ?
#
loop_
_entity_poly.entity_id
_entity_poly.type
_entity_poly.pdbx_seq_one_letter_code
_entity_poly.pdbx_strand_id
1 'polypeptide(L)'
;MAEEKKTEAVKAAPKAEKAAKAVKPAEAKAAEKPAAPKAEKAAPKAKAEKAEVKEEKYENRLVKKYRSEIVPALVKEFGYSSVMQAPRLEKIVINMGVGEAAINSKALEDSIDQLATISGQHPVTTKAKKSIANFKVRQGQGIGCKVTLRGLRMYEFFDKLVSISLPRVRDFRGVSKNAFDGHGNYTLGVKDQLIFPEINFDKVSKTRGMDIVIVTTAQSDKEAYSLLDKMGMPFRR
;
A
#
# COMPACT_ATOMS: atom_id res chain seq x y z
N MET A 1 -32.14 -37.61 -58.95
CA MET A 1 -32.35 -36.33 -59.66
C MET A 1 -31.72 -35.24 -58.81
N ALA A 2 -30.48 -34.78 -58.96
CA ALA A 2 -29.38 -34.94 -59.91
C ALA A 2 -28.10 -34.68 -59.03
N GLU A 3 -27.00 -35.45 -58.97
CA GLU A 3 -26.00 -35.84 -59.98
C GLU A 3 -25.69 -34.68 -60.95
N GLU A 4 -24.48 -34.11 -61.07
CA GLU A 4 -23.15 -34.73 -61.18
C GLU A 4 -22.01 -33.67 -61.06
N LYS A 5 -20.85 -34.10 -60.50
CA LYS A 5 -19.46 -34.02 -61.02
C LYS A 5 -18.95 -32.70 -61.69
N LYS A 6 -17.69 -32.24 -61.56
CA LYS A 6 -16.36 -32.90 -61.50
C LYS A 6 -15.31 -31.77 -61.29
N THR A 7 -14.38 -31.90 -60.33
CA THR A 7 -12.92 -32.09 -60.53
C THR A 7 -12.19 -31.11 -61.45
N GLU A 8 -11.11 -30.47 -60.97
CA GLU A 8 -9.73 -30.91 -61.22
C GLU A 8 -8.70 -29.98 -60.57
N ALA A 9 -7.62 -30.60 -60.10
CA ALA A 9 -6.42 -29.98 -59.55
C ALA A 9 -5.32 -29.90 -60.63
N VAL A 10 -4.19 -29.28 -60.23
CA VAL A 10 -2.80 -29.48 -60.73
C VAL A 10 -2.23 -28.43 -61.68
N LYS A 11 -1.28 -27.60 -61.17
CA LYS A 11 0.15 -27.44 -61.56
C LYS A 11 0.71 -26.14 -60.95
N ALA A 12 1.64 -26.15 -60.00
CA ALA A 12 3.09 -26.45 -60.11
C ALA A 12 3.89 -25.43 -60.96
N ALA A 13 4.56 -24.50 -60.26
CA ALA A 13 5.97 -23.99 -60.32
C ALA A 13 6.71 -23.93 -61.69
N PRO A 14 7.69 -23.02 -61.96
CA PRO A 14 8.87 -22.81 -61.07
C PRO A 14 9.71 -21.48 -61.13
N LYS A 15 10.55 -21.32 -60.10
CA LYS A 15 11.98 -20.85 -60.03
C LYS A 15 12.45 -19.47 -60.55
N ALA A 16 13.10 -18.72 -59.63
CA ALA A 16 14.54 -18.36 -59.63
C ALA A 16 14.87 -17.75 -58.22
N GLU A 17 15.71 -18.28 -57.33
CA GLU A 17 17.17 -18.57 -57.38
C GLU A 17 17.95 -17.27 -57.68
N LYS A 18 18.94 -16.73 -56.96
CA LYS A 18 19.93 -17.08 -55.90
C LYS A 18 20.38 -15.70 -55.33
N ALA A 19 20.86 -15.55 -54.10
CA ALA A 19 22.30 -15.70 -53.82
C ALA A 19 22.60 -15.65 -52.32
N ALA A 20 23.44 -16.59 -51.90
CA ALA A 20 24.10 -16.68 -50.62
C ALA A 20 25.47 -15.98 -50.65
N LYS A 21 25.90 -15.46 -49.49
CA LYS A 21 27.30 -15.38 -49.00
C LYS A 21 27.23 -14.85 -47.55
N ALA A 22 27.47 -15.61 -46.49
CA ALA A 22 28.62 -16.40 -46.05
C ALA A 22 29.85 -15.56 -45.58
N VAL A 23 29.93 -15.42 -44.25
CA VAL A 23 31.08 -15.61 -43.32
C VAL A 23 32.43 -14.92 -43.64
N LYS A 24 32.94 -14.06 -42.74
CA LYS A 24 33.98 -14.41 -41.74
C LYS A 24 34.49 -13.22 -40.87
N PRO A 25 34.99 -13.53 -39.66
CA PRO A 25 35.44 -12.58 -38.63
C PRO A 25 36.93 -12.23 -38.79
N ALA A 26 37.37 -11.14 -38.15
CA ALA A 26 38.79 -10.84 -37.99
C ALA A 26 39.10 -10.43 -36.55
N GLU A 27 39.97 -11.23 -35.94
CA GLU A 27 40.61 -11.09 -34.65
C GLU A 27 41.85 -10.18 -34.74
N ALA A 28 42.20 -9.60 -33.59
CA ALA A 28 43.55 -9.32 -33.10
C ALA A 28 44.47 -8.35 -33.87
N LYS A 29 44.91 -7.31 -33.15
CA LYS A 29 46.35 -7.03 -33.00
C LYS A 29 46.62 -6.31 -31.68
N ALA A 30 47.22 -7.06 -30.76
CA ALA A 30 48.09 -6.53 -29.73
C ALA A 30 49.41 -6.07 -30.38
N ALA A 31 49.94 -4.93 -29.94
CA ALA A 31 51.33 -4.54 -30.15
C ALA A 31 51.78 -3.66 -28.98
N GLU A 32 52.40 -4.35 -28.02
CA GLU A 32 53.63 -4.04 -27.28
C GLU A 32 54.08 -2.58 -27.04
N LYS A 33 54.42 -2.34 -25.77
CA LYS A 33 55.14 -1.20 -25.18
C LYS A 33 56.44 -0.84 -25.92
N PRO A 34 56.93 0.40 -25.67
CA PRO A 34 58.27 0.50 -25.09
C PRO A 34 58.32 1.31 -23.79
N ALA A 35 59.46 1.17 -23.12
CA ALA A 35 59.70 1.42 -21.71
C ALA A 35 59.74 2.90 -21.29
N ALA A 36 59.50 3.10 -20.00
CA ALA A 36 59.69 4.34 -19.27
C ALA A 36 61.17 4.68 -19.03
N PRO A 37 61.46 5.94 -18.67
CA PRO A 37 62.44 6.24 -17.63
C PRO A 37 61.74 6.77 -16.37
N LYS A 38 62.14 6.23 -15.20
CA LYS A 38 61.77 6.68 -13.86
C LYS A 38 62.61 7.91 -13.45
N ALA A 39 62.00 8.84 -12.71
CA ALA A 39 62.49 9.48 -11.47
C ALA A 39 61.65 10.74 -11.22
N GLU A 40 60.68 10.68 -10.29
CA GLU A 40 60.83 11.13 -8.91
C GLU A 40 60.38 12.58 -8.72
N LYS A 41 59.20 12.75 -8.12
CA LYS A 41 58.94 13.73 -7.07
C LYS A 41 57.62 13.41 -6.36
N ALA A 42 57.75 13.04 -5.10
CA ALA A 42 56.67 12.86 -4.15
C ALA A 42 56.13 14.22 -3.69
N ALA A 43 54.81 14.39 -3.71
CA ALA A 43 54.02 15.34 -2.90
C ALA A 43 52.53 14.94 -3.04
N PRO A 44 51.66 15.24 -2.06
CA PRO A 44 51.09 14.26 -1.15
C PRO A 44 49.69 13.80 -1.56
N LYS A 45 49.32 12.61 -1.05
CA LYS A 45 47.94 12.11 -1.06
C LYS A 45 47.02 13.10 -0.35
N ALA A 46 46.33 13.94 -1.12
CA ALA A 46 45.12 14.59 -0.65
C ALA A 46 44.12 13.48 -0.34
N LYS A 47 43.76 13.39 0.94
CA LYS A 47 42.70 12.54 1.44
C LYS A 47 41.46 12.80 0.61
N ALA A 48 41.02 11.80 -0.15
CA ALA A 48 39.66 11.74 -0.62
C ALA A 48 38.79 11.65 0.63
N GLU A 49 38.31 12.80 1.07
CA GLU A 49 37.27 12.94 2.07
C GLU A 49 36.03 12.23 1.52
N LYS A 50 35.83 11.01 1.98
CA LYS A 50 34.58 10.30 1.79
C LYS A 50 33.53 11.12 2.53
N ALA A 51 32.78 11.93 1.79
CA ALA A 51 31.51 12.44 2.25
C ALA A 51 30.61 11.24 2.52
N GLU A 52 30.50 10.86 3.80
CA GLU A 52 29.48 9.95 4.29
C GLU A 52 28.13 10.62 4.08
N VAL A 53 27.42 10.23 3.03
CA VAL A 53 25.99 10.51 2.92
C VAL A 53 25.33 9.66 4.00
N LYS A 54 25.12 10.25 5.17
CA LYS A 54 24.22 9.69 6.18
C LYS A 54 22.84 9.63 5.56
N GLU A 55 22.34 8.42 5.33
CA GLU A 55 20.92 8.20 5.03
C GLU A 55 20.11 8.80 6.18
N GLU A 56 19.49 9.96 5.96
CA GLU A 56 18.50 10.52 6.87
C GLU A 56 17.29 9.58 6.87
N LYS A 57 17.29 8.64 7.81
CA LYS A 57 16.21 7.70 8.00
C LYS A 57 14.98 8.49 8.45
N TYR A 58 14.02 8.67 7.55
CA TYR A 58 12.74 9.31 7.83
C TYR A 58 12.03 8.56 8.96
N GLU A 59 12.10 9.12 10.18
CA GLU A 59 11.35 8.62 11.32
C GLU A 59 10.10 9.49 11.51
N ASN A 60 8.95 8.88 11.23
CA ASN A 60 7.64 9.52 11.40
C ASN A 60 7.43 10.01 12.85
N ARG A 61 6.85 11.22 12.98
CA ARG A 61 6.56 11.92 14.24
C ARG A 61 5.90 11.00 15.28
N LEU A 62 4.91 10.21 14.87
CA LEU A 62 4.21 9.30 15.78
C LEU A 62 5.08 8.14 16.28
N VAL A 63 6.00 7.64 15.46
CA VAL A 63 6.91 6.56 15.88
C VAL A 63 7.86 7.07 16.95
N LYS A 64 8.36 8.30 16.81
CA LYS A 64 9.19 8.96 17.83
C LYS A 64 8.40 9.13 19.13
N LYS A 65 7.22 9.76 19.07
CA LYS A 65 6.34 9.96 20.24
C LYS A 65 5.99 8.64 20.93
N TYR A 66 5.70 7.61 20.15
CA TYR A 66 5.37 6.30 20.69
C TYR A 66 6.52 5.74 21.56
N ARG A 67 7.76 5.80 21.06
CA ARG A 67 8.94 5.30 21.78
C ARG A 67 9.35 6.17 22.97
N SER A 68 9.31 7.50 22.81
CA SER A 68 9.83 8.44 23.81
C SER A 68 8.88 8.68 24.98
N GLU A 69 7.57 8.77 24.70
CA GLU A 69 6.58 9.27 25.66
C GLU A 69 5.51 8.23 25.99
N ILE A 70 4.97 7.56 24.97
CA ILE A 70 3.79 6.69 25.15
C ILE A 70 4.18 5.38 25.85
N VAL A 71 5.27 4.72 25.44
CA VAL A 71 5.72 3.47 26.06
C VAL A 71 6.04 3.66 27.56
N PRO A 72 6.84 4.66 27.98
CA PRO A 72 7.09 4.90 29.40
C PRO A 72 5.80 5.24 30.18
N ALA A 73 4.88 5.99 29.58
CA ALA A 73 3.61 6.33 30.21
C ALA A 73 2.70 5.10 30.39
N LEU A 74 2.71 4.14 29.46
CA LEU A 74 1.93 2.91 29.57
C LEU A 74 2.53 1.95 30.61
N VAL A 75 3.86 1.81 30.65
CA VAL A 75 4.53 1.00 31.67
C VAL A 75 4.26 1.52 33.07
N LYS A 76 4.27 2.85 33.26
CA LYS A 76 3.94 3.47 34.56
C LYS A 76 2.48 3.25 34.97
N GLU A 77 1.55 3.30 34.03
CA GLU A 77 0.11 3.20 34.31
C GLU A 77 -0.32 1.75 34.60
N PHE A 78 0.21 0.79 33.85
CA PHE A 78 -0.20 -0.63 33.94
C PHE A 78 0.81 -1.52 34.67
N GLY A 79 1.98 -1.00 35.06
CA GLY A 79 2.96 -1.72 35.86
C GLY A 79 3.57 -2.94 35.16
N TYR A 80 3.75 -2.89 33.83
CA TYR A 80 4.29 -4.02 33.08
C TYR A 80 5.68 -4.44 33.57
N SER A 81 5.91 -5.76 33.65
CA SER A 81 7.20 -6.32 34.05
C SER A 81 8.28 -6.17 32.98
N SER A 82 7.88 -5.99 31.72
CA SER A 82 8.78 -5.82 30.58
C SER A 82 8.30 -4.70 29.66
N VAL A 83 9.25 -3.91 29.16
CA VAL A 83 9.00 -2.84 28.18
C VAL A 83 8.36 -3.39 26.90
N MET A 84 8.68 -4.63 26.53
CA MET A 84 8.14 -5.31 25.34
C MET A 84 6.68 -5.74 25.49
N GLN A 85 6.14 -5.75 26.71
CA GLN A 85 4.74 -6.06 26.97
C GLN A 85 3.83 -4.85 26.70
N ALA A 86 4.40 -3.64 26.58
CA ALA A 86 3.64 -2.44 26.27
C ALA A 86 2.88 -2.62 24.94
N PRO A 87 1.56 -2.33 24.90
CA PRO A 87 0.77 -2.46 23.69
C PRO A 87 1.34 -1.66 22.53
N ARG A 88 1.23 -2.21 21.32
CA ARG A 88 1.62 -1.56 20.06
C ARG A 88 0.55 -1.74 18.99
N LEU A 89 0.58 -0.87 17.99
CA LEU A 89 -0.20 -1.05 16.76
C LEU A 89 0.46 -2.15 15.91
N GLU A 90 -0.31 -3.17 15.53
CA GLU A 90 0.19 -4.26 14.67
C GLU A 90 -0.10 -3.97 13.19
N LYS A 91 -1.33 -3.59 12.89
CA LYS A 91 -1.81 -3.29 11.54
C LYS A 91 -3.05 -2.42 11.59
N ILE A 92 -3.27 -1.67 10.51
CA ILE A 92 -4.54 -0.99 10.26
C ILE A 92 -5.14 -1.57 8.98
N VAL A 93 -6.38 -2.04 9.06
CA VAL A 93 -7.13 -2.54 7.92
C VAL A 93 -8.18 -1.51 7.55
N ILE A 94 -8.15 -1.05 6.31
CA ILE A 94 -9.18 -0.16 5.77
C ILE A 94 -10.00 -0.99 4.81
N ASN A 95 -11.31 -1.00 5.01
CA ASN A 95 -12.27 -1.77 4.23
C ASN A 95 -13.34 -0.84 3.67
N MET A 96 -13.65 -0.99 2.39
CA MET A 96 -14.77 -0.31 1.73
C MET A 96 -15.69 -1.33 1.10
N GLY A 97 -16.94 -1.35 1.56
CA GLY A 97 -18.02 -2.10 0.93
C GLY A 97 -18.67 -1.27 -0.16
N VAL A 98 -18.64 -1.75 -1.41
CA VAL A 98 -19.28 -1.08 -2.55
C VAL A 98 -20.45 -1.93 -3.03
N GLY A 99 -21.61 -1.80 -2.38
CA GLY A 99 -22.78 -2.64 -2.70
C GLY A 99 -23.24 -2.53 -4.17
N GLU A 100 -22.98 -1.40 -4.82
CA GLU A 100 -23.29 -1.17 -6.24
C GLU A 100 -22.30 -1.87 -7.20
N ALA A 101 -21.15 -2.35 -6.70
CA ALA A 101 -20.14 -3.02 -7.52
C ALA A 101 -20.67 -4.30 -8.20
N ALA A 102 -21.73 -4.90 -7.64
CA ALA A 102 -22.40 -6.04 -8.25
C ALA A 102 -23.09 -5.69 -9.59
N ILE A 103 -23.44 -4.43 -9.80
CA ILE A 103 -24.14 -3.96 -11.01
C ILE A 103 -23.18 -3.13 -11.88
N ASN A 104 -22.30 -2.35 -11.26
CA ASN A 104 -21.39 -1.45 -11.95
C ASN A 104 -19.94 -1.68 -11.52
N SER A 105 -19.15 -2.32 -12.40
CA SER A 105 -17.72 -2.57 -12.16
C SER A 105 -16.88 -1.29 -12.10
N LYS A 106 -17.28 -0.21 -12.79
CA LYS A 106 -16.56 1.08 -12.75
C LYS A 106 -16.57 1.70 -11.35
N ALA A 107 -17.70 1.55 -10.64
CA ALA A 107 -17.79 2.04 -9.27
C ALA A 107 -16.76 1.37 -8.35
N LEU A 108 -16.41 0.12 -8.60
CA LEU A 108 -15.38 -0.59 -7.86
C LEU A 108 -13.98 -0.06 -8.20
N GLU A 109 -13.70 0.16 -9.49
CA GLU A 109 -12.42 0.74 -9.96
C GLU A 109 -12.18 2.13 -9.35
N ASP A 110 -13.17 3.02 -9.37
CA ASP A 110 -13.08 4.34 -8.73
C ASP A 110 -12.71 4.23 -7.25
N SER A 111 -13.28 3.25 -6.55
CA SER A 111 -12.99 3.02 -5.12
C SER A 111 -11.59 2.46 -4.88
N ILE A 112 -11.06 1.65 -5.81
CA ILE A 112 -9.67 1.18 -5.74
C ILE A 112 -8.73 2.38 -5.85
N ASP A 113 -8.95 3.26 -6.82
CA ASP A 113 -8.09 4.42 -7.06
C ASP A 113 -8.13 5.42 -5.89
N GLN A 114 -9.32 5.65 -5.33
CA GLN A 114 -9.48 6.51 -4.15
C GLN A 114 -8.76 5.95 -2.93
N LEU A 115 -8.93 4.64 -2.64
CA LEU A 115 -8.20 4.00 -1.53
C LEU A 115 -6.70 3.94 -1.77
N ALA A 116 -6.25 3.74 -3.02
CA ALA A 116 -4.85 3.78 -3.38
C ALA A 116 -4.25 5.17 -3.09
N THR A 117 -4.99 6.23 -3.41
CA THR A 117 -4.60 7.61 -3.15
C THR A 117 -4.51 7.92 -1.65
N ILE A 118 -5.49 7.46 -0.86
CA ILE A 118 -5.51 7.68 0.60
C ILE A 118 -4.40 6.89 1.31
N SER A 119 -4.22 5.62 0.94
CA SER A 119 -3.35 4.68 1.67
C SER A 119 -1.94 4.57 1.10
N GLY A 120 -1.68 5.10 -0.11
CA GLY A 120 -0.41 4.94 -0.81
C GLY A 120 -0.09 3.49 -1.20
N GLN A 121 -1.08 2.61 -1.19
CA GLN A 121 -0.94 1.19 -1.46
C GLN A 121 -2.11 0.70 -2.30
N HIS A 122 -1.82 -0.08 -3.34
CA HIS A 122 -2.87 -0.66 -4.18
C HIS A 122 -3.76 -1.60 -3.37
N PRO A 123 -5.08 -1.35 -3.29
CA PRO A 123 -6.02 -2.20 -2.56
C PRO A 123 -6.21 -3.56 -3.19
N VAL A 124 -6.69 -4.52 -2.40
CA VAL A 124 -7.12 -5.84 -2.86
C VAL A 124 -8.64 -5.85 -3.01
N THR A 125 -9.13 -6.28 -4.17
CA THR A 125 -10.55 -6.49 -4.42
C THR A 125 -11.08 -7.70 -3.64
N THR A 126 -12.13 -7.51 -2.86
CA THR A 126 -12.81 -8.57 -2.11
C THR A 126 -13.90 -9.21 -2.97
N LYS A 127 -13.79 -10.52 -3.16
CA LYS A 127 -14.75 -11.33 -3.93
C LYS A 127 -15.79 -11.97 -3.01
N ALA A 128 -17.01 -12.12 -3.52
CA ALA A 128 -18.11 -12.82 -2.87
C ALA A 128 -17.77 -14.30 -2.64
N LYS A 129 -17.92 -14.78 -1.40
CA LYS A 129 -17.74 -16.21 -1.07
C LYS A 129 -18.97 -17.05 -1.40
N LYS A 130 -20.17 -16.48 -1.27
CA LYS A 130 -21.45 -17.16 -1.48
C LYS A 130 -22.34 -16.32 -2.41
N SER A 131 -23.17 -17.00 -3.19
CA SER A 131 -24.23 -16.36 -3.97
C SER A 131 -25.44 -16.12 -3.08
N ILE A 132 -25.97 -14.90 -3.08
CA ILE A 132 -27.17 -14.54 -2.31
C ILE A 132 -28.08 -13.71 -3.23
N ALA A 133 -29.27 -14.25 -3.51
CA ALA A 133 -30.22 -13.64 -4.45
C ALA A 133 -30.72 -12.26 -3.98
N ASN A 134 -30.97 -12.09 -2.68
CA ASN A 134 -31.46 -10.82 -2.11
C ASN A 134 -30.51 -9.64 -2.37
N PHE A 135 -29.19 -9.90 -2.38
CA PHE A 135 -28.17 -8.88 -2.66
C PHE A 135 -27.77 -8.83 -4.14
N LYS A 136 -28.38 -9.68 -5.00
CA LYS A 136 -28.04 -9.82 -6.43
C LYS A 136 -26.56 -10.16 -6.67
N VAL A 137 -25.92 -10.83 -5.72
CA VAL A 137 -24.49 -11.17 -5.76
C VAL A 137 -24.30 -12.62 -6.20
N ARG A 138 -23.36 -12.84 -7.12
CA ARG A 138 -22.88 -14.18 -7.50
C ARG A 138 -21.51 -14.48 -6.88
N GLN A 139 -21.24 -15.75 -6.58
CA GLN A 139 -19.94 -16.19 -6.08
C GLN A 139 -18.80 -15.78 -7.03
N GLY A 140 -17.71 -15.28 -6.46
CA GLY A 140 -16.54 -14.80 -7.22
C GLY A 140 -16.63 -13.36 -7.73
N GLN A 141 -17.80 -12.71 -7.62
CA GLN A 141 -17.99 -11.32 -8.02
C GLN A 141 -17.32 -10.35 -7.02
N GLY A 142 -16.68 -9.28 -7.52
CA GLY A 142 -16.11 -8.23 -6.68
C GLY A 142 -17.19 -7.39 -6.01
N ILE A 143 -17.13 -7.25 -4.68
CA ILE A 143 -18.11 -6.46 -3.89
C ILE A 143 -17.44 -5.25 -3.23
N GLY A 144 -16.14 -5.33 -2.92
CA GLY A 144 -15.48 -4.28 -2.19
C GLY A 144 -13.98 -4.29 -2.38
N CYS A 145 -13.33 -3.41 -1.63
CA CYS A 145 -11.89 -3.23 -1.67
C CYS A 145 -11.37 -3.13 -0.23
N LYS A 146 -10.22 -3.74 0.03
CA LYS A 146 -9.55 -3.62 1.32
C LYS A 146 -8.06 -3.38 1.15
N VAL A 147 -7.47 -2.68 2.09
CA VAL A 147 -6.01 -2.51 2.19
C VAL A 147 -5.58 -2.79 3.62
N THR A 148 -4.41 -3.37 3.80
CA THR A 148 -3.82 -3.61 5.12
C THR A 148 -2.49 -2.90 5.19
N LEU A 149 -2.42 -1.89 6.04
CA LEU A 149 -1.23 -1.08 6.29
C LEU A 149 -0.47 -1.65 7.49
N ARG A 150 0.86 -1.74 7.33
CA ARG A 150 1.80 -2.19 8.37
C ARG A 150 3.06 -1.32 8.33
N GLY A 151 3.85 -1.36 9.39
CA GLY A 151 5.12 -0.61 9.46
C GLY A 151 4.91 0.90 9.41
N LEU A 152 5.76 1.61 8.67
CA LEU A 152 5.76 3.08 8.62
C LEU A 152 4.46 3.67 8.05
N ARG A 153 3.93 3.08 6.95
CA ARG A 153 2.70 3.55 6.29
C ARG A 153 1.48 3.54 7.21
N MET A 154 1.44 2.59 8.15
CA MET A 154 0.39 2.51 9.16
C MET A 154 0.41 3.73 10.08
N TYR A 155 1.59 4.10 10.60
CA TYR A 155 1.74 5.27 11.45
C TYR A 155 1.48 6.57 10.70
N GLU A 156 1.86 6.66 9.42
CA GLU A 156 1.58 7.84 8.59
C GLU A 156 0.08 8.00 8.36
N PHE A 157 -0.61 6.92 8.01
CA PHE A 157 -2.05 6.92 7.87
C PHE A 157 -2.76 7.29 9.18
N PHE A 158 -2.32 6.73 10.31
CA PHE A 158 -2.90 7.06 11.61
C PHE A 158 -2.68 8.54 11.99
N ASP A 159 -1.49 9.10 11.75
CA ASP A 159 -1.23 10.52 12.01
C ASP A 159 -2.11 11.44 11.18
N LYS A 160 -2.26 11.12 9.89
CA LYS A 160 -3.15 11.84 8.97
C LYS A 160 -4.60 11.74 9.42
N LEU A 161 -5.05 10.55 9.80
CA LEU A 161 -6.41 10.30 10.24
C LEU A 161 -6.75 11.16 11.46
N VAL A 162 -5.90 11.14 12.48
CA VAL A 162 -6.15 11.84 13.75
C VAL A 162 -5.98 13.35 13.60
N SER A 163 -4.91 13.80 12.95
CA SER A 163 -4.57 15.23 12.90
C SER A 163 -5.36 16.00 11.83
N ILE A 164 -5.71 15.36 10.71
CA ILE A 164 -6.29 16.05 9.54
C ILE A 164 -7.71 15.55 9.24
N SER A 165 -7.92 14.24 9.17
CA SER A 165 -9.18 13.70 8.65
C SER A 165 -10.34 13.79 9.65
N LEU A 166 -10.13 13.42 10.92
CA LEU A 166 -11.18 13.43 11.94
C LEU A 166 -11.78 14.82 12.21
N PRO A 167 -10.99 15.91 12.32
CA PRO A 167 -11.54 17.27 12.49
C PRO A 167 -12.39 17.74 11.30
N ARG A 168 -12.19 17.16 10.10
CA ARG A 168 -12.94 17.53 8.89
C ARG A 168 -14.26 16.77 8.74
N VAL A 169 -14.54 15.82 9.63
CA VAL A 169 -15.83 15.12 9.65
C VAL A 169 -16.93 16.12 10.00
N ARG A 170 -18.00 16.15 9.21
CA ARG A 170 -19.19 16.97 9.50
C ARG A 170 -19.82 16.51 10.82
N ASP A 171 -20.06 17.47 11.72
CA ASP A 171 -20.59 17.24 13.08
C ASP A 171 -19.71 16.35 13.98
N PHE A 172 -18.40 16.57 13.96
CA PHE A 172 -17.46 15.81 14.79
C PHE A 172 -17.60 16.14 16.29
N ARG A 173 -18.05 15.16 17.08
CA ARG A 173 -18.16 15.25 18.55
C ARG A 173 -17.16 14.33 19.29
N GLY A 174 -16.16 13.84 18.58
CA GLY A 174 -15.26 12.79 19.06
C GLY A 174 -15.74 11.38 18.68
N VAL A 175 -14.81 10.44 18.68
CA VAL A 175 -15.05 9.03 18.37
C VAL A 175 -15.61 8.29 19.59
N SER A 176 -16.43 7.26 19.35
CA SER A 176 -17.05 6.48 20.42
C SER A 176 -16.01 5.69 21.22
N LYS A 177 -16.14 5.69 22.55
CA LYS A 177 -15.34 4.83 23.45
C LYS A 177 -15.79 3.36 23.44
N ASN A 178 -16.97 3.07 22.88
CA ASN A 178 -17.57 1.73 22.95
C ASN A 178 -17.29 0.88 21.70
N ALA A 179 -16.43 1.35 20.79
CA ALA A 179 -16.14 0.67 19.53
C ALA A 179 -14.95 -0.30 19.61
N PHE A 180 -14.61 -0.74 20.83
CA PHE A 180 -13.65 -1.81 21.07
C PHE A 180 -14.34 -3.18 21.02
N ASP A 181 -13.59 -4.21 20.66
CA ASP A 181 -14.09 -5.57 20.45
C ASP A 181 -13.87 -6.52 21.67
N GLY A 182 -13.50 -5.99 22.83
CA GLY A 182 -13.20 -6.76 24.03
C GLY A 182 -11.77 -7.30 24.10
N HIS A 183 -11.05 -7.31 22.96
CA HIS A 183 -9.69 -7.83 22.84
C HIS A 183 -8.72 -6.74 22.41
N GLY A 184 -9.03 -5.47 22.71
CA GLY A 184 -8.13 -4.36 22.46
C GLY A 184 -8.01 -3.91 21.00
N ASN A 185 -8.88 -4.36 20.10
CA ASN A 185 -8.96 -3.79 18.74
C ASN A 185 -10.06 -2.73 18.69
N TYR A 186 -9.85 -1.72 17.86
CA TYR A 186 -10.77 -0.60 17.72
C TYR A 186 -11.28 -0.50 16.29
N THR A 187 -12.60 -0.38 16.13
CA THR A 187 -13.22 -0.19 14.80
C THR A 187 -13.86 1.18 14.70
N LEU A 188 -13.48 1.93 13.66
CA LEU A 188 -14.05 3.24 13.35
C LEU A 188 -14.77 3.17 12.00
N GLY A 189 -16.07 3.46 12.01
CA GLY A 189 -16.85 3.67 10.79
C GLY A 189 -16.79 5.13 10.35
N VAL A 190 -16.26 5.37 9.16
CA VAL A 190 -16.26 6.67 8.49
C VAL A 190 -17.37 6.69 7.45
N LYS A 191 -18.28 7.66 7.53
CA LYS A 191 -19.42 7.76 6.60
C LYS A 191 -19.05 8.32 5.23
N ASP A 192 -18.01 9.14 5.17
CA ASP A 192 -17.65 9.90 3.98
C ASP A 192 -16.14 9.88 3.75
N GLN A 193 -15.72 9.48 2.56
CA GLN A 193 -14.33 9.51 2.11
C GLN A 193 -13.77 10.92 1.85
N LEU A 194 -14.64 11.94 1.74
CA LEU A 194 -14.23 13.33 1.51
C LEU A 194 -13.49 13.98 2.69
N ILE A 195 -13.39 13.27 3.81
CA ILE A 195 -12.60 13.70 4.97
C ILE A 195 -11.09 13.75 4.67
N PHE A 196 -10.65 12.99 3.67
CA PHE A 196 -9.25 12.97 3.23
C PHE A 196 -8.98 14.10 2.23
N PRO A 197 -8.03 15.01 2.50
CA PRO A 197 -7.68 16.09 1.57
C PRO A 197 -7.14 15.61 0.24
N GLU A 198 -6.62 14.39 0.17
CA GLU A 198 -6.07 13.81 -1.05
C GLU A 198 -7.15 13.45 -2.09
N ILE A 199 -8.42 13.35 -1.68
CA ILE A 199 -9.53 13.06 -2.58
C ILE A 199 -10.03 14.34 -3.23
N ASN A 200 -10.03 14.37 -4.57
CA ASN A 200 -10.66 15.45 -5.33
C ASN A 200 -12.18 15.23 -5.40
N PHE A 201 -12.95 16.22 -4.92
CA PHE A 201 -14.41 16.24 -4.94
C PHE A 201 -14.99 16.00 -6.34
N ASP A 202 -14.37 16.53 -7.40
CA ASP A 202 -14.88 16.43 -8.77
C ASP A 202 -14.83 15.01 -9.33
N LYS A 203 -13.92 14.17 -8.81
CA LYS A 203 -13.77 12.78 -9.23
C LYS A 203 -14.70 11.83 -8.46
N VAL A 204 -15.41 12.32 -7.45
CA VAL A 204 -16.29 11.49 -6.61
C VAL A 204 -17.69 11.49 -7.20
N SER A 205 -18.07 10.37 -7.82
CA SER A 205 -19.42 10.17 -8.35
C SER A 205 -20.48 10.00 -7.25
N LYS A 206 -20.12 9.27 -6.19
CA LYS A 206 -20.97 9.02 -5.01
C LYS A 206 -20.15 8.98 -3.74
N THR A 207 -20.69 9.55 -2.67
CA THR A 207 -20.13 9.43 -1.32
C THR A 207 -20.18 7.97 -0.86
N ARG A 208 -19.04 7.45 -0.43
CA ARG A 208 -18.91 6.09 0.11
C ARG A 208 -18.26 6.16 1.49
N GLY A 209 -18.72 5.28 2.37
CA GLY A 209 -18.11 5.09 3.69
C GLY A 209 -16.98 4.07 3.65
N MET A 210 -16.21 4.03 4.72
CA MET A 210 -15.16 3.04 4.95
C MET A 210 -15.09 2.66 6.43
N ASP A 211 -14.74 1.41 6.67
CA ASP A 211 -14.48 0.89 8.01
C ASP A 211 -12.97 0.80 8.21
N ILE A 212 -12.49 1.39 9.30
CA ILE A 212 -11.08 1.42 9.66
C ILE A 212 -10.93 0.61 10.94
N VAL A 213 -10.26 -0.54 10.82
CA VAL A 213 -9.99 -1.44 11.94
C VAL A 213 -8.54 -1.26 12.35
N ILE A 214 -8.34 -0.80 13.58
CA ILE A 214 -7.04 -0.64 14.21
C ILE A 214 -6.81 -1.86 15.09
N VAL A 215 -5.82 -2.68 14.70
CA VAL A 215 -5.44 -3.88 15.44
C VAL A 215 -4.26 -3.57 16.33
N THR A 216 -4.41 -3.85 17.61
CA THR A 216 -3.35 -3.64 18.60
C THR A 216 -2.94 -4.97 19.23
N THR A 217 -1.82 -4.97 19.94
CA THR A 217 -1.38 -6.12 20.73
C THR A 217 -1.93 -6.12 22.16
N ALA A 218 -2.77 -5.14 22.52
CA ALA A 218 -3.39 -5.10 23.84
C ALA A 218 -4.29 -6.33 24.04
N GLN A 219 -4.38 -6.82 25.28
CA GLN A 219 -5.29 -7.92 25.61
C GLN A 219 -6.62 -7.41 26.16
N SER A 220 -6.65 -6.16 26.64
CA SER A 220 -7.82 -5.54 27.22
C SER A 220 -8.13 -4.19 26.56
N ASP A 221 -9.42 -3.86 26.48
CA ASP A 221 -9.91 -2.60 25.96
C ASP A 221 -9.37 -1.38 26.73
N LYS A 222 -9.10 -1.53 28.03
CA LYS A 222 -8.53 -0.44 28.85
C LYS A 222 -7.13 -0.03 28.37
N GLU A 223 -6.31 -1.02 28.07
CA GLU A 223 -4.95 -0.82 27.58
C GLU A 223 -4.97 -0.20 26.18
N ALA A 224 -5.84 -0.71 25.30
CA ALA A 224 -6.02 -0.18 23.95
C ALA A 224 -6.55 1.25 23.95
N TYR A 225 -7.51 1.55 24.84
CA TYR A 225 -8.03 2.90 25.04
C TYR A 225 -6.93 3.87 25.48
N SER A 226 -6.16 3.53 26.52
CA SER A 226 -5.05 4.38 27.00
C SER A 226 -4.00 4.60 25.91
N LEU A 227 -3.68 3.55 25.12
CA LEU A 227 -2.76 3.67 23.99
C LEU A 227 -3.28 4.67 22.94
N LEU A 228 -4.54 4.53 22.51
CA LEU A 228 -5.12 5.40 21.48
C LEU A 228 -5.31 6.84 21.98
N ASP A 229 -5.69 7.03 23.25
CA ASP A 229 -5.85 8.35 23.88
C ASP A 229 -4.50 9.09 23.94
N LYS A 230 -3.43 8.40 24.37
CA LYS A 230 -2.07 8.95 24.37
C LYS A 230 -1.51 9.19 22.97
N MET A 231 -1.96 8.43 21.96
CA MET A 231 -1.64 8.69 20.56
C MET A 231 -2.42 9.89 19.98
N GLY A 232 -3.32 10.50 20.74
CA GLY A 232 -4.06 11.70 20.36
C GLY A 232 -5.43 11.43 19.74
N MET A 233 -5.97 10.22 19.86
CA MET A 233 -7.31 9.90 19.33
C MET A 233 -8.38 10.72 20.08
N PRO A 234 -9.18 11.55 19.38
CA PRO A 234 -10.18 12.40 20.01
C PRO A 234 -11.44 11.60 20.42
N PHE A 235 -11.39 10.96 21.59
CA PHE A 235 -12.56 10.30 22.15
C PHE A 235 -13.63 11.28 22.63
N ARG A 236 -14.90 10.94 22.40
CA ARG A 236 -16.03 11.69 22.91
C ARG A 236 -16.01 11.69 24.45
N ARG A 237 -15.91 12.87 25.05
CA ARG A 237 -16.03 13.08 26.49
C ARG A 237 -17.47 13.36 26.88
#